data_AF-A0A5B8LIZ5-F1
#
_entry.id   AF-A0A5B8LIZ5-F1
#
_cell.length_a   1.000
_cell.length_b   1.000
_cell.length_c   1.000
_cell.angle_alpha   90.00
_cell.angle_beta   90.00
_cell.angle_gamma   90.00
#
_symmetry.space_group_name_H-M   'P 1'
#
loop_
_entity.id
_entity.type
_entity.pdbx_description
1 polymer ?
#
loop_
_entity_poly.entity_id
_entity_poly.type
_entity_poly.pdbx_seq_one_letter_code
_entity_poly.pdbx_strand_id
1 'polypeptide(L)'
;MAAAMIANTRPRTIAAWLYIVAALIVAIVVVGGVTRLTESGLSITEWKPLIGAVPPLTEAQWQAEFANYRRIPQYEAINHGMTLAGFKAIFFWEYLHRFLGRIIGLAFLIPFVWFAARRQIPRGYFWRLFALFALICLQGTFGWLMVRSGLTHRTEVAPGWLATHLLTALFTLAGMVWTALDLRRLARESGARPARLTGFGLAATAILTVQLLYGALMAGLRAGRVANDWPLMNGSIFPGPSQSGESLGKLLFDDPATVHFIHRWWVWVAVVMLVLLARKVKPLDRRAPVAIHIAFGTQILLGIATVMSDVNVTLAGLHQLVGALLVIAVTWGIHAIGQQSHYRVS
;
A
#
# COMPACT_ATOMS: atom_id res chain seq x y z
N MET A 1 -25.98 10.88 -33.74
CA MET A 1 -25.22 9.78 -33.08
C MET A 1 -24.28 10.25 -31.96
N ALA A 2 -23.46 11.30 -32.14
CA ALA A 2 -22.55 11.79 -31.08
C ALA A 2 -23.26 12.29 -29.80
N ALA A 3 -24.41 12.96 -29.94
CA ALA A 3 -25.21 13.43 -28.80
C ALA A 3 -25.82 12.26 -27.97
N ALA A 4 -26.18 11.15 -28.62
CA ALA A 4 -26.69 9.95 -27.94
C ALA A 4 -25.59 9.17 -27.18
N MET A 5 -24.32 9.28 -27.59
CA MET A 5 -23.19 8.69 -26.86
C MET A 5 -22.84 9.44 -25.57
N ILE A 6 -23.14 10.74 -25.48
CA ILE A 6 -22.90 11.55 -24.27
C ILE A 6 -23.92 11.19 -23.16
N ALA A 7 -25.15 10.85 -23.54
CA ALA A 7 -26.27 10.59 -22.63
C ALA A 7 -26.16 9.32 -21.76
N ASN A 8 -25.27 8.37 -22.09
CA ASN A 8 -25.18 7.08 -21.39
C ASN A 8 -23.99 6.97 -20.41
N THR A 9 -23.15 8.01 -20.29
CA THR A 9 -22.01 7.93 -19.35
C THR A 9 -22.46 7.96 -17.89
N ARG A 10 -21.75 7.24 -17.00
CA ARG A 10 -22.11 7.11 -15.57
C ARG A 10 -20.94 7.53 -14.64
N PRO A 11 -20.40 8.76 -14.75
CA PRO A 11 -19.21 9.17 -14.01
C PRO A 11 -19.36 9.07 -12.48
N ARG A 12 -20.53 9.41 -11.92
CA ARG A 12 -20.79 9.30 -10.48
C ARG A 12 -20.78 7.85 -9.99
N THR A 13 -21.38 6.94 -10.75
CA THR A 13 -21.43 5.51 -10.41
C THR A 13 -20.05 4.88 -10.50
N ILE A 14 -19.30 5.20 -11.56
CA ILE A 14 -17.91 4.72 -11.71
C ILE A 14 -17.03 5.24 -10.57
N ALA A 15 -17.18 6.52 -10.16
CA ALA A 15 -16.43 7.05 -9.01
C ALA A 15 -16.77 6.32 -7.70
N ALA A 16 -18.06 6.03 -7.44
CA ALA A 16 -18.47 5.27 -6.27
C ALA A 16 -17.88 3.86 -6.25
N TRP A 17 -17.89 3.17 -7.40
CA TRP A 17 -17.24 1.87 -7.57
C TRP A 17 -15.74 1.94 -7.29
N LEU A 18 -15.03 2.94 -7.82
CA LEU A 18 -13.61 3.13 -7.54
C LEU A 18 -13.34 3.37 -6.04
N TYR A 19 -14.20 4.09 -5.33
CA TYR A 19 -14.05 4.24 -3.87
C TYR A 19 -14.27 2.92 -3.11
N ILE A 20 -15.20 2.07 -3.57
CA ILE A 20 -15.40 0.73 -2.97
C ILE A 20 -14.13 -0.11 -3.16
N VAL A 21 -13.55 -0.14 -4.36
CA VAL A 21 -12.31 -0.89 -4.59
C VAL A 21 -11.14 -0.27 -3.84
N ALA A 22 -11.07 1.07 -3.72
CA ALA A 22 -10.05 1.75 -2.91
C ALA A 22 -10.14 1.34 -1.43
N ALA A 23 -11.35 1.20 -0.88
CA ALA A 23 -11.55 0.70 0.48
C ALA A 23 -11.07 -0.75 0.63
N LEU A 24 -11.28 -1.61 -0.36
CA LEU A 24 -10.71 -2.97 -0.37
C LEU A 24 -9.18 -2.95 -0.43
N ILE A 25 -8.57 -2.01 -1.18
CA ILE A 25 -7.11 -1.82 -1.19
C ILE A 25 -6.60 -1.38 0.19
N VAL A 26 -7.31 -0.49 0.89
CA VAL A 26 -6.96 -0.13 2.27
C VAL A 26 -7.03 -1.36 3.19
N ALA A 27 -8.08 -2.18 3.06
CA ALA A 27 -8.23 -3.40 3.84
C ALA A 27 -7.10 -4.41 3.58
N ILE A 28 -6.74 -4.64 2.31
CA ILE A 28 -5.68 -5.60 1.97
C ILE A 28 -4.29 -5.13 2.42
N VAL A 29 -4.03 -3.82 2.44
CA VAL A 29 -2.79 -3.28 3.01
C VAL A 29 -2.66 -3.64 4.49
N VAL A 30 -3.75 -3.54 5.27
CA VAL A 30 -3.74 -3.93 6.69
C VAL A 30 -3.55 -5.45 6.84
N VAL A 31 -4.30 -6.26 6.09
CA VAL A 31 -4.19 -7.73 6.15
C VAL A 31 -2.80 -8.20 5.71
N GLY A 32 -2.23 -7.62 4.65
CA GLY A 32 -0.87 -7.89 4.20
C GLY A 32 0.18 -7.47 5.24
N GLY A 33 -0.07 -6.34 5.92
CA GLY A 33 0.70 -5.90 7.07
C GLY A 33 0.77 -6.92 8.19
N VAL A 34 -0.40 -7.38 8.64
CA VAL A 34 -0.51 -8.42 9.67
C VAL A 34 0.17 -9.70 9.20
N THR A 35 -0.06 -10.14 7.95
CA THR A 35 0.59 -11.32 7.35
C THR A 35 2.11 -11.26 7.46
N ARG A 36 2.71 -10.09 7.23
CA ARG A 36 4.16 -9.90 7.45
C ARG A 36 4.51 -9.89 8.94
N LEU A 37 3.77 -9.15 9.76
CA LEU A 37 4.06 -8.98 11.19
C LEU A 37 3.97 -10.30 11.97
N THR A 38 3.16 -11.25 11.50
CA THR A 38 3.02 -12.60 12.03
C THR A 38 3.86 -13.63 11.28
N GLU A 39 4.83 -13.19 10.47
CA GLU A 39 5.76 -14.05 9.70
C GLU A 39 5.07 -15.09 8.81
N SER A 40 3.85 -14.78 8.38
CA SER A 40 2.96 -15.72 7.71
C SER A 40 3.15 -15.78 6.20
N GLY A 41 3.89 -14.84 5.61
CA GLY A 41 4.00 -14.67 4.15
C GLY A 41 4.68 -15.79 3.35
N LEU A 42 5.06 -16.91 3.98
CA LEU A 42 5.72 -18.05 3.34
C LEU A 42 5.00 -19.39 3.64
N SER A 43 3.84 -19.35 4.30
CA SER A 43 3.04 -20.53 4.66
C SER A 43 2.40 -21.24 3.46
N ILE A 44 2.16 -20.53 2.35
CA ILE A 44 1.62 -21.08 1.09
C ILE A 44 2.71 -21.05 0.02
N THR A 45 3.35 -22.20 -0.18
CA THR A 45 4.56 -22.32 -1.03
C THR A 45 4.26 -22.44 -2.53
N GLU A 46 3.01 -22.74 -2.89
CA GLU A 46 2.59 -22.92 -4.28
C GLU A 46 1.80 -21.71 -4.83
N TRP A 47 1.97 -21.45 -6.11
CA TRP A 47 1.17 -20.43 -6.82
C TRP A 47 -0.03 -21.07 -7.49
N LYS A 48 -1.21 -20.97 -6.83
CA LYS A 48 -2.50 -21.42 -7.37
C LYS A 48 -3.44 -20.23 -7.59
N PRO A 49 -3.28 -19.41 -8.67
CA PRO A 49 -4.10 -18.22 -8.89
C PRO A 49 -5.61 -18.50 -8.95
N LEU A 50 -5.99 -19.56 -9.67
CA LEU A 50 -7.40 -19.91 -9.94
C LEU A 50 -7.97 -20.90 -8.92
N ILE A 51 -7.29 -22.03 -8.69
CA ILE A 51 -7.82 -23.14 -7.87
C ILE A 51 -7.60 -22.89 -6.36
N GLY A 52 -6.62 -22.06 -5.98
CA GLY A 52 -6.28 -21.79 -4.58
C GLY A 52 -7.23 -20.81 -3.87
N ALA A 53 -8.46 -20.62 -4.38
CA ALA A 53 -9.48 -19.81 -3.74
C ALA A 53 -10.20 -20.55 -2.59
N VAL A 54 -10.16 -21.88 -2.59
CA VAL A 54 -10.71 -22.73 -1.52
C VAL A 54 -9.53 -23.19 -0.63
N PRO A 55 -9.57 -22.96 0.69
CA PRO A 55 -8.53 -23.45 1.60
C PRO A 55 -8.66 -24.97 1.80
N PRO A 56 -7.66 -25.65 2.38
CA PRO A 56 -7.78 -27.06 2.73
C PRO A 56 -9.01 -27.31 3.63
N LEU A 57 -9.84 -28.28 3.26
CA LEU A 57 -11.10 -28.60 3.95
C LEU A 57 -11.01 -29.92 4.74
N THR A 58 -10.12 -30.81 4.32
CA THR A 58 -9.91 -32.11 4.97
C THR A 58 -8.57 -32.16 5.70
N GLU A 59 -8.47 -33.04 6.69
CA GLU A 59 -7.21 -33.22 7.44
C GLU A 59 -6.06 -33.65 6.52
N ALA A 60 -6.32 -34.54 5.55
CA ALA A 60 -5.31 -34.95 4.57
C ALA A 60 -4.77 -33.78 3.75
N GLN A 61 -5.63 -32.86 3.31
CA GLN A 61 -5.19 -31.64 2.59
C GLN A 61 -4.37 -30.72 3.50
N TRP A 62 -4.77 -30.56 4.76
CA TRP A 62 -4.00 -29.76 5.73
C TRP A 62 -2.60 -30.34 5.98
N GLN A 63 -2.50 -31.65 6.13
CA GLN A 63 -1.20 -32.33 6.30
C GLN A 63 -0.32 -32.20 5.05
N ALA A 64 -0.90 -32.22 3.84
CA ALA A 64 -0.15 -32.03 2.60
C ALA A 64 0.46 -30.62 2.50
N GLU A 65 -0.33 -29.58 2.75
CA GLU A 65 0.19 -28.20 2.75
C GLU A 65 1.22 -27.98 3.87
N PHE A 66 1.02 -28.58 5.05
CA PHE A 66 1.99 -28.50 6.13
C PHE A 66 3.29 -29.23 5.78
N ALA A 67 3.21 -30.40 5.13
CA ALA A 67 4.39 -31.12 4.65
C ALA A 67 5.19 -30.30 3.62
N ASN A 68 4.52 -29.52 2.77
CA ASN A 68 5.19 -28.58 1.86
C ASN A 68 5.90 -27.46 2.63
N TYR A 69 5.24 -26.88 3.65
CA TYR A 69 5.86 -25.85 4.50
C TYR A 69 7.08 -26.38 5.27
N ARG A 70 7.06 -27.63 5.74
CA ARG A 70 8.21 -28.23 6.43
C ARG A 70 9.49 -28.34 5.59
N ARG A 71 9.39 -28.16 4.26
CA ARG A 71 10.52 -28.25 3.33
C ARG A 71 11.25 -26.92 3.13
N ILE A 72 10.70 -25.79 3.59
CA ILE A 72 11.31 -24.47 3.36
C ILE A 72 12.19 -24.03 4.53
N PRO A 73 13.20 -23.16 4.31
CA PRO A 73 14.13 -22.73 5.37
C PRO A 73 13.47 -22.10 6.59
N GLN A 74 12.34 -21.41 6.41
CA GLN A 74 11.62 -20.77 7.52
C GLN A 74 11.14 -21.79 8.58
N TYR A 75 10.70 -22.99 8.16
CA TYR A 75 10.30 -24.02 9.12
C TYR A 75 11.49 -24.48 9.94
N GLU A 76 12.61 -24.78 9.30
CA GLU A 76 13.81 -25.30 9.97
C GLU A 76 14.44 -24.29 10.94
N ALA A 77 14.57 -23.02 10.53
CA ALA A 77 15.29 -22.03 11.32
C ALA A 77 14.44 -21.28 12.35
N ILE A 78 13.13 -21.12 12.12
CA ILE A 78 12.25 -20.28 12.97
C ILE A 78 11.14 -21.11 13.62
N ASN A 79 10.52 -22.02 12.87
CA ASN A 79 9.30 -22.71 13.29
C ASN A 79 9.51 -24.21 13.54
N HIS A 80 10.72 -24.61 13.93
CA HIS A 80 11.07 -26.02 14.11
C HIS A 80 10.20 -26.65 15.20
N GLY A 81 9.58 -27.78 14.90
CA GLY A 81 8.65 -28.44 15.82
C GLY A 81 7.26 -27.80 15.91
N MET A 82 6.93 -26.82 15.05
CA MET A 82 5.58 -26.23 14.98
C MET A 82 4.53 -27.32 14.78
N THR A 83 3.39 -27.18 15.47
CA THR A 83 2.23 -28.07 15.32
C THR A 83 1.38 -27.68 14.12
N LEU A 84 0.50 -28.58 13.66
CA LEU A 84 -0.46 -28.25 12.61
C LEU A 84 -1.36 -27.06 13.00
N ALA A 85 -1.72 -26.92 14.28
CA ALA A 85 -2.50 -25.79 14.76
C ALA A 85 -1.75 -24.45 14.59
N GLY A 86 -0.45 -24.43 14.91
CA GLY A 86 0.41 -23.27 14.65
C GLY A 86 0.52 -22.95 13.15
N PHE A 87 0.67 -23.97 12.31
CA PHE A 87 0.67 -23.81 10.86
C PHE A 87 -0.64 -23.22 10.33
N LYS A 88 -1.80 -23.72 10.80
CA LYS A 88 -3.12 -23.19 10.42
C LYS A 88 -3.26 -21.68 10.75
N ALA A 89 -2.65 -21.21 11.84
CA ALA A 89 -2.68 -19.80 12.22
C ALA A 89 -1.91 -18.90 11.24
N ILE A 90 -0.69 -19.29 10.83
CA ILE A 90 0.07 -18.53 9.82
C ILE A 90 -0.56 -18.67 8.42
N PHE A 91 -1.05 -19.86 8.08
CA PHE A 91 -1.75 -20.12 6.83
C PHE A 91 -2.97 -19.21 6.67
N PHE A 92 -3.74 -19.02 7.75
CA PHE A 92 -4.94 -18.18 7.72
C PHE A 92 -4.66 -16.76 7.23
N TRP A 93 -3.63 -16.09 7.75
CA TRP A 93 -3.31 -14.71 7.38
C TRP A 93 -2.88 -14.62 5.92
N GLU A 94 -2.01 -15.53 5.47
CA GLU A 94 -1.58 -15.53 4.08
C GLU A 94 -2.72 -15.88 3.11
N TYR A 95 -3.55 -16.86 3.47
CA TYR A 95 -4.75 -17.21 2.71
C TYR A 95 -5.70 -16.02 2.61
N LEU A 96 -6.01 -15.35 3.73
CA LEU A 96 -6.92 -14.21 3.76
C LEU A 96 -6.40 -13.06 2.88
N HIS A 97 -5.09 -12.78 2.94
CA HIS A 97 -4.44 -11.80 2.09
C HIS A 97 -4.60 -12.15 0.60
N ARG A 98 -4.27 -13.38 0.20
CA ARG A 98 -4.39 -13.87 -1.19
C ARG A 98 -5.85 -13.92 -1.65
N PHE A 99 -6.77 -14.29 -0.78
CA PHE A 99 -8.20 -14.35 -1.07
C PHE A 99 -8.75 -12.94 -1.33
N LEU A 100 -8.43 -11.98 -0.46
CA LEU A 100 -8.83 -10.59 -0.65
C LEU A 100 -8.25 -9.98 -1.94
N GLY A 101 -7.02 -10.36 -2.32
CA GLY A 101 -6.43 -9.96 -3.60
C GLY A 101 -7.26 -10.42 -4.82
N ARG A 102 -7.80 -11.65 -4.77
CA ARG A 102 -8.71 -12.15 -5.82
C ARG A 102 -10.03 -11.40 -5.83
N ILE A 103 -10.60 -11.12 -4.65
CA ILE A 103 -11.82 -10.32 -4.53
C ILE A 103 -11.63 -8.93 -5.13
N ILE A 104 -10.50 -8.26 -4.88
CA ILE A 104 -10.17 -6.95 -5.48
C ILE A 104 -10.10 -7.06 -7.00
N GLY A 105 -9.41 -8.08 -7.52
CA GLY A 105 -9.32 -8.34 -8.96
C GLY A 105 -10.69 -8.47 -9.63
N LEU A 106 -11.58 -9.28 -9.05
CA LEU A 106 -12.95 -9.49 -9.57
C LEU A 106 -13.84 -8.24 -9.38
N ALA A 107 -13.75 -7.59 -8.22
CA ALA A 107 -14.50 -6.38 -7.89
C ALA A 107 -14.11 -5.21 -8.81
N PHE A 108 -12.91 -5.22 -9.39
CA PHE A 108 -12.53 -4.28 -10.44
C PHE A 108 -12.94 -4.78 -11.84
N LEU A 109 -12.57 -6.01 -12.20
CA LEU A 109 -12.75 -6.53 -13.56
C LEU A 109 -14.21 -6.56 -14.01
N ILE A 110 -15.11 -7.07 -13.15
CA ILE A 110 -16.52 -7.27 -13.52
C ILE A 110 -17.20 -5.92 -13.83
N PRO A 111 -17.16 -4.90 -12.95
CA PRO A 111 -17.74 -3.60 -13.29
C PRO A 111 -17.00 -2.91 -14.43
N PHE A 112 -15.68 -3.05 -14.56
CA PHE A 112 -14.93 -2.46 -15.67
C PHE A 112 -15.43 -2.97 -17.03
N VAL A 113 -15.53 -4.30 -17.20
CA VAL A 113 -16.05 -4.93 -18.42
C VAL A 113 -17.50 -4.51 -18.66
N TRP A 114 -18.33 -4.49 -17.62
CA TRP A 114 -19.73 -4.06 -17.72
C TRP A 114 -19.86 -2.61 -18.22
N PHE A 115 -19.15 -1.67 -17.59
CA PHE A 115 -19.18 -0.26 -17.99
C PHE A 115 -18.61 -0.05 -19.40
N ALA A 116 -17.59 -0.81 -19.80
CA ALA A 116 -17.03 -0.77 -21.14
C ALA A 116 -18.02 -1.29 -22.19
N ALA A 117 -18.59 -2.47 -21.98
CA ALA A 117 -19.55 -3.10 -22.89
C ALA A 117 -20.81 -2.23 -23.07
N ARG A 118 -21.28 -1.60 -21.99
CA ARG A 118 -22.44 -0.70 -22.01
C ARG A 118 -22.10 0.72 -22.47
N ARG A 119 -20.84 1.00 -22.85
CA ARG A 119 -20.34 2.31 -23.28
C ARG A 119 -20.64 3.43 -22.26
N GLN A 120 -20.54 3.11 -20.97
CA GLN A 120 -20.83 4.03 -19.86
C GLN A 120 -19.59 4.78 -19.34
N ILE A 121 -18.39 4.40 -19.80
CA ILE A 121 -17.12 5.03 -19.43
C ILE A 121 -16.98 6.38 -20.17
N PRO A 122 -16.79 7.51 -19.47
CA PRO A 122 -16.55 8.80 -20.11
C PRO A 122 -15.29 8.80 -20.99
N ARG A 123 -15.30 9.61 -22.05
CA ARG A 123 -14.18 9.73 -22.99
C ARG A 123 -12.88 10.06 -22.25
N GLY A 124 -11.80 9.33 -22.58
CA GLY A 124 -10.48 9.50 -21.97
C GLY A 124 -10.24 8.72 -20.67
N TYR A 125 -11.26 8.10 -20.08
CA TYR A 125 -11.11 7.32 -18.84
C TYR A 125 -10.89 5.83 -19.07
N PHE A 126 -11.19 5.29 -20.25
CA PHE A 126 -10.99 3.86 -20.53
C PHE A 126 -9.55 3.41 -20.26
N TRP A 127 -8.56 4.08 -20.85
CA TRP A 127 -7.14 3.74 -20.66
C TRP A 127 -6.65 3.98 -19.24
N ARG A 128 -7.22 4.95 -18.51
CA ARG A 128 -6.92 5.14 -17.08
C ARG A 128 -7.42 3.97 -16.25
N LEU A 129 -8.66 3.53 -16.47
CA LEU A 129 -9.24 2.37 -15.79
C LEU A 129 -8.51 1.07 -16.15
N PHE A 130 -8.12 0.91 -17.42
CA PHE A 130 -7.32 -0.21 -17.88
C PHE A 130 -5.94 -0.23 -17.20
N ALA A 131 -5.27 0.92 -17.09
CA ALA A 131 -3.98 1.02 -16.39
C ALA A 131 -4.11 0.66 -14.90
N LEU A 132 -5.18 1.11 -14.23
CA LEU A 132 -5.47 0.71 -12.83
C LEU A 132 -5.71 -0.80 -12.72
N PHE A 133 -6.44 -1.41 -13.67
CA PHE A 133 -6.61 -2.85 -13.71
C PHE A 133 -5.29 -3.60 -13.92
N ALA A 134 -4.45 -3.12 -14.84
CA ALA A 134 -3.14 -3.71 -15.09
C ALA A 134 -2.24 -3.66 -13.84
N LEU A 135 -2.27 -2.56 -13.07
CA LEU A 135 -1.58 -2.45 -11.78
C LEU A 135 -2.13 -3.45 -10.75
N ILE A 136 -3.46 -3.67 -10.69
CA ILE A 136 -4.06 -4.69 -9.83
C ILE A 136 -3.60 -6.10 -10.24
N CYS A 137 -3.51 -6.42 -11.53
CA CYS A 137 -2.96 -7.69 -12.00
C CYS A 137 -1.48 -7.83 -11.62
N LEU A 138 -0.70 -6.76 -11.76
CA LEU A 138 0.71 -6.72 -11.42
C LEU A 138 0.95 -6.94 -9.92
N GLN A 139 0.00 -6.55 -9.05
CA GLN A 139 0.08 -6.86 -7.61
C GLN A 139 0.18 -8.36 -7.35
N GLY A 140 -0.59 -9.19 -8.07
CA GLY A 140 -0.50 -10.65 -7.95
C GLY A 140 0.89 -11.18 -8.32
N THR A 141 1.50 -10.63 -9.37
CA THR A 141 2.86 -10.97 -9.79
C THR A 141 3.89 -10.55 -8.74
N PHE A 142 3.83 -9.32 -8.24
CA PHE A 142 4.74 -8.86 -7.19
C PHE A 142 4.58 -9.64 -5.89
N GLY A 143 3.35 -9.99 -5.51
CA GLY A 143 3.09 -10.85 -4.36
C GLY A 143 3.73 -12.23 -4.53
N TRP A 144 3.64 -12.84 -5.72
CA TRP A 144 4.30 -14.12 -5.98
C TRP A 144 5.83 -14.01 -5.97
N LEU A 145 6.42 -12.99 -6.60
CA LEU A 145 7.86 -12.77 -6.58
C LEU A 145 8.39 -12.58 -5.16
N MET A 146 7.62 -11.89 -4.31
CA MET A 146 7.89 -11.72 -2.90
C MET A 146 7.92 -13.07 -2.18
N VAL A 147 6.88 -13.91 -2.30
CA VAL A 147 6.85 -15.26 -1.67
C VAL A 147 8.00 -16.12 -2.20
N ARG A 148 8.16 -16.22 -3.52
CA ARG A 148 9.21 -17.03 -4.16
C ARG A 148 10.61 -16.68 -3.65
N SER A 149 10.87 -15.41 -3.36
CA SER A 149 12.18 -14.97 -2.85
C SER A 149 12.57 -15.55 -1.48
N GLY A 150 11.59 -16.01 -0.70
CA GLY A 150 11.79 -16.60 0.64
C GLY A 150 11.67 -18.13 0.70
N LEU A 151 11.52 -18.84 -0.44
CA LEU A 151 11.29 -20.29 -0.42
C LEU A 151 12.57 -21.15 -0.40
N THR A 152 13.73 -20.62 -0.82
CA THR A 152 14.94 -21.44 -1.01
C THR A 152 16.16 -21.00 -0.19
N HIS A 153 16.45 -19.70 -0.11
CA HIS A 153 17.71 -19.19 0.45
C HIS A 153 17.55 -18.21 1.62
N ARG A 154 16.31 -17.96 2.05
CA ARG A 154 15.97 -16.98 3.08
C ARG A 154 14.83 -17.50 3.94
N THR A 155 14.68 -16.95 5.13
CA THR A 155 13.58 -17.25 6.06
C THR A 155 12.43 -16.23 6.00
N GLU A 156 12.59 -15.23 5.14
CA GLU A 156 11.66 -14.13 4.94
C GLU A 156 11.66 -13.70 3.47
N VAL A 157 10.63 -12.94 3.11
CA VAL A 157 10.54 -12.34 1.78
C VAL A 157 11.57 -11.23 1.64
N ALA A 158 12.13 -11.09 0.44
CA ALA A 158 13.13 -10.06 0.18
C ALA A 158 12.55 -8.64 0.41
N PRO A 159 13.23 -7.77 1.18
CA PRO A 159 12.75 -6.42 1.49
C PRO A 159 12.40 -5.58 0.26
N GLY A 160 13.17 -5.69 -0.82
CA GLY A 160 12.92 -4.98 -2.07
C GLY A 160 11.61 -5.37 -2.77
N TRP A 161 11.23 -6.66 -2.74
CA TRP A 161 9.94 -7.10 -3.31
C TRP A 161 8.78 -6.65 -2.43
N LEU A 162 8.94 -6.69 -1.10
CA LEU A 162 7.95 -6.16 -0.17
C LEU A 162 7.72 -4.66 -0.39
N ALA A 163 8.79 -3.88 -0.48
CA ALA A 163 8.70 -2.45 -0.75
C ALA A 163 8.02 -2.17 -2.10
N THR A 164 8.42 -2.90 -3.15
CA THR A 164 7.81 -2.80 -4.48
C THR A 164 6.31 -3.09 -4.46
N HIS A 165 5.91 -4.15 -3.77
CA HIS A 165 4.52 -4.58 -3.65
C HIS A 165 3.68 -3.50 -2.94
N LEU A 166 4.11 -3.06 -1.75
CA LEU A 166 3.40 -2.05 -0.96
C LEU A 166 3.33 -0.69 -1.66
N LEU A 167 4.45 -0.18 -2.21
CA LEU A 167 4.47 1.10 -2.89
C LEU A 167 3.58 1.09 -4.14
N THR A 168 3.57 0.00 -4.91
CA THR A 168 2.70 -0.10 -6.09
C THR A 168 1.23 -0.21 -5.67
N ALA A 169 0.90 -0.85 -4.55
CA ALA A 169 -0.46 -0.88 -4.01
C ALA A 169 -0.94 0.52 -3.59
N LEU A 170 -0.10 1.28 -2.88
CA LEU A 170 -0.38 2.66 -2.48
C LEU A 170 -0.44 3.62 -3.67
N PHE A 171 0.40 3.42 -4.69
CA PHE A 171 0.32 4.14 -5.95
C PHE A 171 -1.00 3.87 -6.68
N THR A 172 -1.43 2.61 -6.71
CA THR A 172 -2.73 2.21 -7.29
C THR A 172 -3.89 2.86 -6.51
N LEU A 173 -3.81 2.89 -5.18
CA LEU A 173 -4.77 3.58 -4.32
C LEU A 173 -4.87 5.08 -4.65
N ALA A 174 -3.72 5.76 -4.76
CA ALA A 174 -3.67 7.17 -5.14
C ALA A 174 -4.29 7.41 -6.53
N GLY A 175 -3.92 6.60 -7.53
CA GLY A 175 -4.47 6.69 -8.89
C GLY A 175 -5.98 6.45 -8.94
N MET A 176 -6.48 5.53 -8.12
CA MET A 176 -7.90 5.21 -8.00
C MET A 176 -8.68 6.37 -7.37
N VAL A 177 -8.19 6.92 -6.25
CA VAL A 177 -8.78 8.09 -5.60
C VAL A 177 -8.75 9.32 -6.51
N TRP A 178 -7.63 9.58 -7.17
CA TRP A 178 -7.50 10.68 -8.15
C TRP A 178 -8.54 10.55 -9.27
N THR A 179 -8.65 9.36 -9.85
CA THR A 179 -9.61 9.09 -10.93
C THR A 179 -11.05 9.22 -10.46
N ALA A 180 -11.36 8.75 -9.25
CA ALA A 180 -12.68 8.90 -8.65
C ALA A 180 -13.05 10.37 -8.39
N LEU A 181 -12.09 11.18 -7.92
CA LEU A 181 -12.29 12.62 -7.71
C LEU A 181 -12.55 13.36 -9.03
N ASP A 182 -11.77 13.05 -10.08
CA ASP A 182 -11.97 13.55 -11.43
C ASP A 182 -13.38 13.23 -11.96
N LEU A 183 -13.81 11.97 -11.87
CA LEU A 183 -15.14 11.53 -12.32
C LEU A 183 -16.26 12.14 -11.48
N ARG A 184 -16.07 12.29 -10.17
CA ARG A 184 -17.00 13.00 -9.29
C ARG A 184 -17.19 14.46 -9.68
N ARG A 185 -16.14 15.11 -10.20
CA ARG A 185 -16.23 16.48 -10.69
C ARG A 185 -16.96 16.52 -12.02
N LEU A 186 -16.59 15.64 -12.96
CA LEU A 186 -17.29 15.52 -14.25
C LEU A 186 -18.79 15.26 -14.10
N ALA A 187 -19.21 14.55 -13.05
CA ALA A 187 -20.62 14.34 -12.74
C ALA A 187 -21.36 15.58 -12.22
N ARG A 188 -20.66 16.56 -11.64
CA ARG A 188 -21.24 17.82 -11.15
C ARG A 188 -21.20 18.92 -12.21
N GLU A 189 -20.14 18.94 -13.01
CA GLU A 189 -19.84 19.98 -13.98
C GLU A 189 -19.59 19.33 -15.34
N SER A 190 -20.58 19.43 -16.24
CA SER A 190 -20.43 18.97 -17.62
C SER A 190 -19.25 19.68 -18.29
N GLY A 191 -18.31 18.92 -18.85
CA GLY A 191 -17.11 19.46 -19.48
C GLY A 191 -15.95 19.76 -18.53
N ALA A 192 -16.06 19.43 -17.23
CA ALA A 192 -14.95 19.56 -16.30
C ALA A 192 -13.71 18.79 -16.78
N ARG A 193 -12.57 19.48 -16.79
CA ARG A 193 -11.28 18.88 -17.14
C ARG A 193 -10.68 18.12 -15.94
N PRO A 194 -9.94 17.02 -16.20
CA PRO A 194 -9.15 16.35 -15.16
C PRO A 194 -8.19 17.31 -14.45
N ALA A 195 -7.98 17.09 -13.15
CA ALA A 195 -6.95 17.80 -12.40
C ALA A 195 -5.56 17.47 -12.97
N ARG A 196 -4.63 18.43 -12.89
CA ARG A 196 -3.23 18.25 -13.30
C ARG A 196 -2.33 18.03 -12.09
N LEU A 197 -1.34 17.18 -12.21
CA LEU A 197 -0.26 17.08 -11.22
C LEU A 197 0.65 18.30 -11.36
N THR A 198 0.49 19.28 -10.48
CA THR A 198 1.34 20.47 -10.45
C THR A 198 2.75 20.12 -9.97
N GLY A 199 3.76 20.93 -10.27
CA GLY A 199 5.13 20.71 -9.76
C GLY A 199 5.19 20.63 -8.23
N PHE A 200 4.38 21.44 -7.52
CA PHE A 200 4.23 21.34 -6.07
C PHE A 200 3.63 20.00 -5.64
N GLY A 201 2.61 19.52 -6.35
CA GLY A 201 2.02 18.20 -6.11
C GLY A 201 3.00 17.05 -6.35
N LEU A 202 3.82 17.16 -7.40
CA LEU A 202 4.88 16.20 -7.69
C LEU A 202 5.93 16.17 -6.56
N ALA A 203 6.37 17.33 -6.08
CA ALA A 203 7.30 17.41 -4.95
C ALA A 203 6.71 16.78 -3.67
N ALA A 204 5.44 17.07 -3.35
CA ALA A 204 4.76 16.45 -2.21
C ALA A 204 4.64 14.93 -2.36
N THR A 205 4.34 14.45 -3.57
CA THR A 205 4.27 13.02 -3.88
C THR A 205 5.64 12.35 -3.72
N ALA A 206 6.71 12.97 -4.22
CA ALA A 206 8.06 12.43 -4.13
C ALA A 206 8.54 12.32 -2.69
N ILE A 207 8.36 13.38 -1.88
CA ILE A 207 8.74 13.38 -0.45
C ILE A 207 7.98 12.30 0.32
N LEU A 208 6.67 12.19 0.10
CA LEU A 208 5.86 11.14 0.73
C LEU A 208 6.28 9.74 0.26
N THR A 209 6.61 9.57 -1.02
CA THR A 209 7.07 8.28 -1.56
C THR A 209 8.36 7.83 -0.89
N VAL A 210 9.31 8.74 -0.63
CA VAL A 210 10.53 8.42 0.14
C VAL A 210 10.16 7.96 1.55
N GLN A 211 9.26 8.66 2.25
CA GLN A 211 8.80 8.23 3.59
C GLN A 211 8.20 6.81 3.57
N LEU A 212 7.35 6.53 2.59
CA LEU A 212 6.68 5.24 2.42
C LEU A 212 7.66 4.13 2.03
N LEU A 213 8.66 4.43 1.18
CA LEU A 213 9.72 3.50 0.80
C LEU A 213 10.49 3.05 2.03
N TYR A 214 11.00 3.99 2.82
CA TYR A 214 11.73 3.65 4.04
C TYR A 214 10.84 2.98 5.09
N GLY A 215 9.53 3.28 5.12
CA GLY A 215 8.58 2.55 5.96
C GLY A 215 8.36 1.10 5.50
N ALA A 216 8.37 0.86 4.19
CA ALA A 216 8.28 -0.48 3.64
C ALA A 216 9.58 -1.28 3.86
N LEU A 217 10.75 -0.64 3.69
CA LEU A 217 12.05 -1.26 4.00
C LEU A 217 12.18 -1.55 5.50
N MET A 218 11.68 -0.68 6.37
CA MET A 218 11.58 -0.94 7.81
C MET A 218 10.85 -2.25 8.12
N ALA A 219 9.74 -2.50 7.42
CA ALA A 219 9.02 -3.76 7.51
C ALA A 219 9.80 -4.91 6.83
N GLY A 220 10.40 -4.73 5.67
CA GLY A 220 11.18 -5.78 5.01
C GLY A 220 12.36 -6.28 5.86
N LEU A 221 13.11 -5.36 6.46
CA LEU A 221 14.35 -5.64 7.19
C LEU A 221 14.15 -5.96 8.68
N ARG A 222 12.91 -5.96 9.17
CA ARG A 222 12.60 -6.03 10.62
C ARG A 222 13.30 -4.92 11.43
N ALA A 223 13.62 -3.80 10.79
CA ALA A 223 14.39 -2.71 11.36
C ALA A 223 13.67 -1.94 12.49
N GLY A 224 12.35 -2.13 12.63
CA GLY A 224 11.57 -1.62 13.76
C GLY A 224 12.05 -2.09 15.14
N ARG A 225 12.81 -3.19 15.22
CA ARG A 225 13.39 -3.73 16.46
C ARG A 225 14.83 -3.30 16.73
N VAL A 226 15.42 -2.46 15.87
CA VAL A 226 16.81 -1.98 16.05
C VAL A 226 16.94 -1.07 17.27
N ALA A 227 15.90 -0.30 17.56
CA ALA A 227 15.80 0.58 18.71
C ALA A 227 14.35 0.63 19.16
N ASN A 228 14.11 0.70 20.47
CA ASN A 228 12.78 0.77 21.08
C ASN A 228 12.58 2.06 21.91
N ASP A 229 13.49 3.01 21.80
CA ASP A 229 13.42 4.34 22.40
C ASP A 229 13.05 5.43 21.39
N TRP A 230 12.55 6.55 21.93
CA TRP A 230 12.24 7.77 21.20
C TRP A 230 12.55 9.00 22.08
N PRO A 231 13.13 10.10 21.55
CA PRO A 231 13.46 10.35 20.15
C PRO A 231 14.80 9.76 19.68
N LEU A 232 15.64 9.32 20.62
CA LEU A 232 16.93 8.69 20.34
C LEU A 232 16.76 7.24 19.87
N MET A 233 17.82 6.68 19.32
CA MET A 233 17.99 5.29 18.94
C MET A 233 19.16 4.72 19.76
N ASN A 234 18.85 3.89 20.75
CA ASN A 234 19.80 3.31 21.69
C ASN A 234 20.70 4.38 22.35
N GLY A 235 20.09 5.48 22.81
CA GLY A 235 20.80 6.59 23.48
C GLY A 235 21.57 7.56 22.55
N SER A 236 21.46 7.42 21.23
CA SER A 236 22.11 8.30 20.25
C SER A 236 21.12 8.77 19.18
N ILE A 237 21.39 9.88 18.48
CA ILE A 237 20.52 10.31 17.35
C ILE A 237 20.63 9.34 16.16
N PHE A 238 21.85 8.83 15.92
CA PHE A 238 22.15 7.79 14.96
C PHE A 238 23.19 6.84 15.57
N PRO A 239 22.87 5.54 15.76
CA PRO A 239 23.78 4.59 16.41
C PRO A 239 24.90 4.08 15.49
N GLY A 240 24.97 4.58 14.24
CA GLY A 240 25.82 4.02 13.20
C GLY A 240 25.11 2.92 12.40
N PRO A 241 25.68 2.52 11.26
CA PRO A 241 25.16 1.39 10.49
C PRO A 241 25.34 0.08 11.26
N SER A 242 24.47 -0.90 10.99
CA SER A 242 24.58 -2.26 11.55
C SER A 242 25.75 -3.04 10.95
N GLN A 243 26.18 -2.70 9.73
CA GLN A 243 27.29 -3.34 9.02
C GLN A 243 28.36 -2.32 8.61
N SER A 244 29.63 -2.70 8.72
CA SER A 244 30.77 -1.88 8.31
C SER A 244 31.35 -2.35 6.96
N GLY A 245 31.97 -1.43 6.21
CA GLY A 245 32.68 -1.76 4.96
C GLY A 245 31.78 -2.02 3.74
N GLU A 246 30.46 -1.83 3.86
CA GLU A 246 29.50 -2.01 2.76
C GLU A 246 29.38 -0.77 1.85
N SER A 247 28.91 -0.99 0.63
CA SER A 247 28.66 0.10 -0.32
C SER A 247 27.55 1.04 0.17
N LEU A 248 27.58 2.30 -0.26
CA LEU A 248 26.55 3.29 0.11
C LEU A 248 25.13 2.80 -0.24
N GLY A 249 24.96 2.09 -1.36
CA GLY A 249 23.66 1.54 -1.76
C GLY A 249 23.13 0.52 -0.74
N LYS A 250 23.96 -0.43 -0.31
CA LYS A 250 23.56 -1.40 0.72
C LYS A 250 23.28 -0.73 2.06
N LEU A 251 24.07 0.27 2.44
CA LEU A 251 23.79 1.04 3.66
C LEU A 251 22.45 1.77 3.60
N LEU A 252 22.09 2.35 2.46
CA LEU A 252 20.82 3.09 2.34
C LEU A 252 19.58 2.18 2.25
N PHE A 253 19.70 0.98 1.68
CA PHE A 253 18.53 0.15 1.35
C PHE A 253 18.45 -1.18 2.11
N ASP A 254 19.57 -1.70 2.62
CA ASP A 254 19.67 -3.03 3.23
C ASP A 254 20.14 -2.99 4.70
N ASP A 255 20.71 -1.88 5.18
CA ASP A 255 21.15 -1.74 6.57
C ASP A 255 19.98 -1.35 7.51
N PRO A 256 19.62 -2.19 8.49
CA PRO A 256 18.46 -1.95 9.35
C PRO A 256 18.54 -0.65 10.16
N ALA A 257 19.71 -0.34 10.74
CA ALA A 257 19.88 0.87 11.56
C ALA A 257 19.78 2.15 10.71
N THR A 258 20.39 2.15 9.53
CA THR A 258 20.34 3.29 8.59
C THR A 258 18.92 3.50 8.05
N VAL A 259 18.22 2.43 7.66
CA VAL A 259 16.83 2.50 7.20
C VAL A 259 15.90 3.01 8.31
N HIS A 260 16.09 2.57 9.55
CA HIS A 260 15.34 3.07 10.71
C HIS A 260 15.60 4.56 10.94
N PHE A 261 16.86 4.97 10.95
CA PHE A 261 17.24 6.37 11.09
C PHE A 261 16.60 7.26 10.01
N ILE A 262 16.68 6.86 8.74
CA ILE A 262 16.13 7.64 7.64
C ILE A 262 14.60 7.71 7.73
N HIS A 263 13.91 6.59 7.96
CA HIS A 263 12.46 6.58 8.13
C HIS A 263 12.00 7.50 9.27
N ARG A 264 12.74 7.47 10.38
CA ARG A 264 12.49 8.26 11.60
C ARG A 264 12.61 9.75 11.36
N TRP A 265 13.68 10.21 10.69
CA TRP A 265 13.97 11.64 10.58
C TRP A 265 13.47 12.28 9.29
N TRP A 266 13.34 11.52 8.20
CA TRP A 266 12.70 12.00 6.95
C TRP A 266 11.24 12.42 7.17
N VAL A 267 10.61 11.91 8.23
CA VAL A 267 9.24 12.28 8.61
C VAL A 267 9.08 13.78 8.79
N TRP A 268 10.11 14.50 9.26
CA TRP A 268 10.03 15.95 9.48
C TRP A 268 10.07 16.75 8.18
N VAL A 269 10.83 16.27 7.18
CA VAL A 269 10.78 16.81 5.81
C VAL A 269 9.37 16.61 5.24
N ALA A 270 8.80 15.42 5.43
CA ALA A 270 7.43 15.14 5.04
C ALA A 270 6.41 16.05 5.77
N VAL A 271 6.53 16.23 7.09
CA VAL A 271 5.64 17.10 7.88
C VAL A 271 5.65 18.53 7.36
N VAL A 272 6.83 19.12 7.14
CA VAL A 272 6.94 20.48 6.57
C VAL A 272 6.19 20.55 5.24
N MET A 273 6.41 19.57 4.35
CA MET A 273 5.74 19.55 3.07
C MET A 273 4.21 19.38 3.18
N LEU A 274 3.74 18.52 4.09
CA LEU A 274 2.31 18.27 4.32
C LEU A 274 1.60 19.47 4.95
N VAL A 275 2.26 20.21 5.84
CA VAL A 275 1.75 21.48 6.37
C VAL A 275 1.64 22.52 5.25
N LEU A 276 2.65 22.63 4.39
CA LEU A 276 2.62 23.52 3.23
C LEU A 276 1.50 23.14 2.25
N LEU A 277 1.31 21.85 1.99
CA LEU A 277 0.20 21.34 1.17
C LEU A 277 -1.15 21.70 1.78
N ALA A 278 -1.33 21.46 3.08
CA ALA A 278 -2.55 21.78 3.81
C ALA A 278 -2.87 23.29 3.76
N ARG A 279 -1.87 24.16 3.94
CA ARG A 279 -2.04 25.62 3.80
C ARG A 279 -2.47 26.01 2.39
N LYS A 280 -1.86 25.40 1.37
CA LYS A 280 -2.14 25.69 -0.04
C LYS A 280 -3.52 25.23 -0.50
N VAL A 281 -4.03 24.12 0.03
CA VAL A 281 -5.36 23.59 -0.31
C VAL A 281 -6.50 24.21 0.52
N LYS A 282 -6.22 24.75 1.71
CA LYS A 282 -7.22 25.38 2.60
C LYS A 282 -8.18 26.38 1.92
N PRO A 283 -7.75 27.30 1.03
CA PRO A 283 -8.67 28.21 0.34
C PRO A 283 -9.57 27.50 -0.70
N LEU A 284 -9.25 26.26 -1.08
CA LEU A 284 -9.93 25.48 -2.13
C LEU A 284 -10.92 24.48 -1.56
N ASP A 285 -10.50 23.82 -0.48
CA ASP A 285 -11.27 22.79 0.21
C ASP A 285 -10.93 22.87 1.71
N ARG A 286 -11.91 23.21 2.54
CA ARG A 286 -11.71 23.37 4.00
C ARG A 286 -11.54 22.04 4.73
N ARG A 287 -11.94 20.91 4.13
CA ARG A 287 -11.88 19.57 4.75
C ARG A 287 -10.57 18.87 4.47
N ALA A 288 -10.00 19.06 3.27
CA ALA A 288 -8.70 18.51 2.90
C ALA A 288 -7.56 18.81 3.90
N PRO A 289 -7.34 20.04 4.40
CA PRO A 289 -6.28 20.31 5.36
C PRO A 289 -6.50 19.60 6.70
N VAL A 290 -7.75 19.48 7.15
CA VAL A 290 -8.08 18.76 8.39
C VAL A 290 -7.74 17.28 8.25
N ALA A 291 -8.13 16.66 7.13
CA ALA A 291 -7.80 15.26 6.85
C ALA A 291 -6.29 15.02 6.79
N ILE A 292 -5.53 15.91 6.16
CA ILE A 292 -4.06 15.82 6.10
C ILE A 292 -3.45 15.89 7.50
N HIS A 293 -3.83 16.88 8.33
CA HIS A 293 -3.28 17.05 9.68
C HIS A 293 -3.60 15.88 10.61
N ILE A 294 -4.85 15.41 10.59
CA ILE A 294 -5.24 14.23 11.38
C ILE A 294 -4.43 13.01 10.91
N ALA A 295 -4.36 12.76 9.60
CA ALA A 295 -3.68 11.59 9.07
C ALA A 295 -2.19 11.58 9.41
N PHE A 296 -1.44 12.66 9.15
CA PHE A 296 0.00 12.63 9.46
C PHE A 296 0.28 12.70 10.97
N GLY A 297 -0.54 13.42 11.74
CA GLY A 297 -0.41 13.50 13.20
C GLY A 297 -0.60 12.13 13.84
N THR A 298 -1.68 11.43 13.49
CA THR A 298 -1.93 10.06 13.94
C THR A 298 -0.86 9.09 13.43
N GLN A 299 -0.37 9.25 12.19
CA GLN A 299 0.69 8.42 11.63
C GLN A 299 1.97 8.48 12.47
N ILE A 300 2.39 9.68 12.86
CA ILE A 300 3.60 9.88 13.69
C ILE A 300 3.41 9.27 15.07
N LEU A 301 2.28 9.55 15.73
CA LEU A 301 1.98 8.99 17.05
C LEU A 301 1.98 7.46 17.04
N LEU A 302 1.35 6.84 16.03
CA LEU A 302 1.36 5.38 15.85
C LEU A 302 2.76 4.84 15.53
N GLY A 303 3.57 5.59 14.77
CA GLY A 303 4.95 5.19 14.45
C GLY A 303 5.82 5.15 15.71
N ILE A 304 5.74 6.20 16.54
CA ILE A 304 6.41 6.27 17.84
C ILE A 304 5.93 5.15 18.75
N ALA A 305 4.61 4.97 18.88
CA ALA A 305 4.03 3.93 19.72
C ALA A 305 4.42 2.52 19.26
N THR A 306 4.54 2.29 17.94
CA THR A 306 4.99 1.01 17.38
C THR A 306 6.43 0.70 17.79
N VAL A 307 7.33 1.69 17.73
CA VAL A 307 8.73 1.52 18.15
C VAL A 307 8.83 1.28 19.66
N MET A 308 8.16 2.10 20.47
CA MET A 308 8.20 2.02 21.93
C MET A 308 7.54 0.76 22.51
N SER A 309 6.75 0.05 21.71
CA SER A 309 6.07 -1.20 22.10
C SER A 309 6.75 -2.44 21.51
N ASP A 310 7.99 -2.33 21.03
CA ASP A 310 8.75 -3.39 20.37
C ASP A 310 7.98 -4.03 19.19
N VAL A 311 7.40 -3.16 18.35
CA VAL A 311 6.64 -3.55 17.16
C VAL A 311 5.40 -4.37 17.51
N ASN A 312 4.60 -3.91 18.48
CA ASN A 312 3.29 -4.49 18.75
C ASN A 312 2.45 -4.57 17.46
N VAL A 313 1.94 -5.78 17.17
CA VAL A 313 1.28 -6.08 15.88
C VAL A 313 0.07 -5.16 15.63
N THR A 314 -0.72 -4.85 16.67
CA THR A 314 -1.89 -3.98 16.55
C THR A 314 -1.48 -2.56 16.20
N LEU A 315 -0.51 -1.99 16.91
CA LEU A 315 -0.03 -0.63 16.65
C LEU A 315 0.64 -0.52 15.28
N ALA A 316 1.46 -1.51 14.90
CA ALA A 316 2.08 -1.57 13.58
C ALA A 316 1.03 -1.70 12.46
N GLY A 317 0.00 -2.53 12.66
CA GLY A 317 -1.12 -2.67 11.72
C GLY A 317 -1.93 -1.36 11.56
N LEU A 318 -2.21 -0.68 12.67
CA LEU A 318 -2.84 0.65 12.66
C LEU A 318 -1.97 1.70 11.97
N HIS A 319 -0.65 1.67 12.16
CA HIS A 319 0.28 2.54 11.46
C HIS A 319 0.23 2.33 9.94
N GLN A 320 0.07 1.09 9.47
CA GLN A 320 -0.12 0.83 8.04
C GLN A 320 -1.48 1.30 7.52
N LEU A 321 -2.55 1.10 8.29
CA LEU A 321 -3.88 1.62 7.98
C LEU A 321 -3.84 3.13 7.78
N VAL A 322 -3.32 3.86 8.76
CA VAL A 322 -3.25 5.33 8.71
C VAL A 322 -2.28 5.80 7.62
N GLY A 323 -1.24 5.03 7.30
CA GLY A 323 -0.37 5.28 6.15
C GLY A 323 -1.13 5.27 4.83
N ALA A 324 -2.02 4.30 4.63
CA ALA A 324 -2.89 4.26 3.45
C ALA A 324 -3.89 5.43 3.44
N LEU A 325 -4.49 5.78 4.58
CA LEU A 325 -5.39 6.94 4.69
C LEU A 325 -4.66 8.27 4.44
N LEU A 326 -3.40 8.38 4.84
CA LEU A 326 -2.55 9.54 4.55
C LEU A 326 -2.34 9.70 3.05
N VAL A 327 -2.09 8.61 2.31
CA VAL A 327 -2.02 8.64 0.84
C VAL A 327 -3.32 9.18 0.23
N ILE A 328 -4.49 8.77 0.74
CA ILE A 328 -5.80 9.28 0.28
C ILE A 328 -5.92 10.79 0.55
N ALA A 329 -5.61 11.24 1.77
CA ALA A 329 -5.72 12.64 2.17
C ALA A 329 -4.78 13.55 1.35
N VAL A 330 -3.54 13.11 1.13
CA VAL A 330 -2.54 13.84 0.33
C VAL A 330 -2.95 13.88 -1.14
N THR A 331 -3.42 12.75 -1.70
CA THR A 331 -3.94 12.69 -3.07
C THR A 331 -5.09 13.67 -3.27
N TRP A 332 -6.04 13.74 -2.32
CA TRP A 332 -7.14 14.70 -2.36
C TRP A 332 -6.63 16.14 -2.31
N GLY A 333 -5.69 16.45 -1.41
CA GLY A 333 -5.08 17.78 -1.32
C GLY A 333 -4.40 18.23 -2.62
N ILE A 334 -3.60 17.34 -3.21
CA ILE A 334 -2.90 17.61 -4.47
C ILE A 334 -3.90 17.76 -5.63
N HIS A 335 -4.92 16.90 -5.69
CA HIS A 335 -5.97 16.94 -6.70
C HIS A 335 -6.69 18.30 -6.69
N ALA A 336 -7.09 18.79 -5.51
CA ALA A 336 -7.77 20.06 -5.36
C ALA A 336 -6.94 21.25 -5.88
N ILE A 337 -5.63 21.28 -5.60
CA ILE A 337 -4.72 22.31 -6.14
C ILE A 337 -4.59 22.16 -7.67
N GLY A 338 -4.54 20.93 -8.17
CA GLY A 338 -4.47 20.62 -9.59
C GLY A 338 -5.66 21.11 -10.42
N GLN A 339 -6.82 21.32 -9.80
CA GLN A 339 -8.02 21.85 -10.47
C GLN A 339 -7.86 23.32 -10.88
N GLN A 340 -7.13 24.13 -10.09
CA GLN A 340 -6.96 25.56 -10.34
C GLN A 340 -6.07 25.92 -11.52
N SER A 341 -5.19 24.99 -11.93
CA SER A 341 -4.26 25.21 -13.04
C SER A 341 -4.95 25.50 -14.38
N HIS A 342 -6.27 25.27 -14.48
CA HIS A 342 -7.07 25.59 -15.66
C HIS A 342 -7.62 27.03 -15.68
N TYR A 343 -7.61 27.77 -14.56
CA TYR A 343 -8.15 29.15 -14.47
C TYR A 343 -7.08 30.25 -14.55
N ARG A 344 -5.79 29.89 -14.52
CA ARG A 344 -4.67 30.85 -14.66
C ARG A 344 -4.14 31.01 -16.09
N VAL A 345 -4.75 30.31 -17.05
CA VAL A 345 -4.34 30.29 -18.47
C VAL A 345 -5.47 30.76 -19.40
N SER A 346 -6.53 31.33 -18.83
CA SER A 346 -7.57 32.12 -19.52
C SER A 346 -7.51 33.53 -18.96
#